data_AF-A0A4Q4W5J7-F1
#
_entry.id   AF-A0A4Q4W5J7-F1
#
_cell.length_a   1.000
_cell.length_b   1.000
_cell.length_c   1.000
_cell.angle_alpha   90.00
_cell.angle_beta   90.00
_cell.angle_gamma   90.00
#
_symmetry.space_group_name_H-M   'P 1'
#
loop_
_entity.id
_entity.type
_entity.pdbx_description
1 polymer ?
#
loop_
_entity_poly.entity_id
_entity_poly.type
_entity_poly.pdbx_seq_one_letter_code
_entity_poly.pdbx_strand_id
1 'polypeptide(L)'
;MALATASEDSLRWQYLDRICKTKGPFNQDSDVSDESLATLVNAKILVIGAGGLGCEILKNLALSGFKDIHVIDMDTIDISNLNRQFLFRKSDVGKYKAEVAAAFVEQRVEGVKITPHNCRIQEFDEDFYMQFQIVVCGLDSIEARRWINATLVNMVDMDNQDSLKPLIDGGTEGFKGQTRVIFPTLTACIECQLDLYTPRAAVPLCTLATIPRQPEHCIEWAHIIAWEQEKPYPSLDKDDPEHITWLYQKALARAQEFGIAGVTYSLTQGVVKNIIPAIASTNAIIAASCCNEALKIATAAAPSLGFEENYMMYTGDEAIYTHVFKNEKKGDCPVCGDVAKPLHVDPNWTLKELLDSFAVKADLQLKKPSIRAEGKTLYMQFPPSIEEQTRPNLDKKLKDGLGLETNHEVAVTDPAFPTLTFRRAARNHAAALGVFASANSAAGLLTAQASKKQGINETVFEHATSLSARPQGWNFDLYWAQSPLAECLPDELSARVEDTRIDERKPSADDTLRVFDAQSGVLLKDIPVPNYLGLAKLRFCRMLTRGLVFRLGIFALQYFRSEKKNAEDFF
;
A
#
# COMPACT_ATOMS: atom_id res chain seq x y z
N MET A 1 25.25 -26.10 -44.00
CA MET A 1 25.04 -24.88 -43.19
C MET A 1 24.04 -24.00 -43.93
N ALA A 2 22.75 -24.22 -43.71
CA ALA A 2 21.72 -23.28 -44.13
C ALA A 2 21.32 -22.51 -42.87
N LEU A 3 21.70 -21.24 -42.79
CA LEU A 3 21.16 -20.33 -41.79
C LEU A 3 19.67 -20.16 -42.12
N ALA A 4 18.81 -20.77 -41.31
CA ALA A 4 17.37 -20.55 -41.40
C ALA A 4 17.12 -19.05 -41.18
N THR A 5 16.61 -18.39 -42.22
CA THR A 5 16.12 -17.02 -42.12
C THR A 5 14.97 -17.02 -41.12
N ALA A 6 15.16 -16.37 -39.96
CA ALA A 6 14.09 -16.14 -39.01
C ALA A 6 12.92 -15.42 -39.71
N SER A 7 11.67 -15.81 -39.42
CA SER A 7 10.49 -15.11 -39.96
C SER A 7 10.48 -13.64 -39.53
N GLU A 8 9.85 -12.75 -40.31
CA GLU A 8 9.74 -11.33 -39.95
C GLU A 8 9.13 -11.11 -38.55
N ASP A 9 8.16 -11.94 -38.16
CA ASP A 9 7.58 -11.95 -36.80
C ASP A 9 8.60 -12.31 -35.72
N SER A 10 9.53 -13.23 -36.01
CA SER A 10 10.60 -13.60 -35.06
C SER A 10 11.62 -12.47 -34.87
N LEU A 11 11.88 -11.67 -35.91
CA LEU A 11 12.77 -10.52 -35.81
C LEU A 11 12.14 -9.36 -35.03
N ARG A 12 10.83 -9.14 -35.18
CA ARG A 12 10.09 -8.10 -34.45
C ARG A 12 10.17 -8.30 -32.93
N TRP A 13 9.97 -9.53 -32.46
CA TRP A 13 9.93 -9.86 -31.03
C TRP A 13 11.26 -10.37 -30.47
N GLN A 14 12.37 -10.23 -31.20
CA GLN A 14 13.68 -10.80 -30.82
C GLN A 14 14.15 -10.47 -29.39
N TYR A 15 13.84 -9.26 -28.89
CA TYR A 15 14.25 -8.83 -27.56
C TYR A 15 13.38 -9.47 -26.46
N LEU A 16 12.08 -9.53 -26.69
CA LEU A 16 11.12 -10.19 -25.81
C LEU A 16 11.38 -11.70 -25.78
N ASP A 17 11.54 -12.31 -26.95
CA ASP A 17 11.91 -13.72 -27.09
C ASP A 17 13.21 -14.05 -26.34
N ARG A 18 14.21 -13.17 -26.40
CA ARG A 18 15.45 -13.39 -25.63
C ARG A 18 15.18 -13.40 -24.14
N ILE A 19 14.32 -12.52 -23.62
CA ILE A 19 13.98 -12.47 -22.19
C ILE A 19 13.18 -13.71 -21.77
N CYS A 20 12.20 -14.12 -22.56
CA CYS A 20 11.27 -15.20 -22.20
C CYS A 20 11.76 -16.61 -22.59
N LYS A 21 12.73 -16.75 -23.50
CA LYS A 21 13.26 -18.06 -23.97
C LYS A 21 14.69 -18.35 -23.51
N THR A 22 15.39 -17.38 -22.92
CA THR A 22 16.76 -17.58 -22.43
C THR A 22 16.75 -17.76 -20.92
N LYS A 23 17.17 -18.94 -20.45
CA LYS A 23 17.36 -19.20 -19.02
C LYS A 23 18.44 -18.28 -18.43
N GLY A 24 18.17 -17.75 -17.25
CA GLY A 24 19.04 -16.88 -16.49
C GLY A 24 19.16 -17.32 -15.03
N PRO A 25 20.04 -16.71 -14.24
CA PRO A 25 20.23 -17.06 -12.82
C PRO A 25 19.05 -16.66 -11.92
N PHE A 26 18.12 -15.86 -12.44
CA PHE A 26 16.98 -15.31 -11.69
C PHE A 26 15.63 -15.93 -12.09
N ASN A 27 15.63 -16.95 -12.95
CA ASN A 27 14.42 -17.68 -13.36
C ASN A 27 14.54 -19.18 -13.07
N GLN A 28 13.40 -19.83 -12.87
CA GLN A 28 13.28 -21.28 -12.80
C GLN A 28 13.11 -21.88 -14.20
N ASP A 29 13.31 -23.19 -14.33
CA ASP A 29 13.15 -23.89 -15.62
C ASP A 29 11.71 -23.81 -16.17
N SER A 30 10.71 -23.66 -15.31
CA SER A 30 9.29 -23.47 -15.69
C SER A 30 9.00 -22.11 -16.33
N ASP A 31 9.80 -21.09 -15.98
CA ASP A 31 9.50 -19.68 -16.26
C ASP A 31 9.95 -19.26 -17.67
N VAL A 32 10.61 -20.17 -18.38
CA VAL A 32 11.24 -19.94 -19.69
C VAL A 32 10.69 -20.98 -20.67
N SER A 33 9.36 -20.99 -20.81
CA SER A 33 8.60 -21.95 -21.59
C SER A 33 7.75 -21.27 -22.67
N ASP A 34 7.41 -22.00 -23.73
CA ASP A 34 6.46 -21.51 -24.75
C ASP A 34 5.08 -21.17 -24.13
N GLU A 35 4.74 -21.84 -23.03
CA GLU A 35 3.53 -21.56 -22.23
C GLU A 35 3.58 -20.15 -21.61
N SER A 36 4.74 -19.70 -21.12
CA SER A 36 4.90 -18.35 -20.56
C SER A 36 4.68 -17.24 -21.61
N LEU A 37 5.09 -17.49 -22.85
CA LEU A 37 4.81 -16.61 -23.98
C LEU A 37 3.34 -16.64 -24.40
N ALA A 38 2.70 -17.81 -24.36
CA ALA A 38 1.27 -17.93 -24.60
C ALA A 38 0.45 -17.17 -23.54
N THR A 39 0.85 -17.23 -22.27
CA THR A 39 0.25 -16.47 -21.17
C THR A 39 0.33 -14.97 -21.43
N LEU A 40 1.49 -14.45 -21.84
CA LEU A 40 1.65 -13.03 -22.19
C LEU A 40 0.72 -12.59 -23.34
N VAL A 41 0.64 -13.39 -24.40
CA VAL A 41 -0.15 -13.06 -25.60
C VAL A 41 -1.65 -13.10 -25.32
N ASN A 42 -2.09 -14.02 -24.46
CA ASN A 42 -3.48 -14.18 -24.07
C ASN A 42 -3.89 -13.33 -22.86
N ALA A 43 -2.93 -12.65 -22.22
CA ALA A 43 -3.20 -11.80 -21.07
C ALA A 43 -4.02 -10.57 -21.49
N LYS A 44 -5.14 -10.38 -20.80
CA LYS A 44 -6.01 -9.24 -20.89
C LYS A 44 -5.65 -8.22 -19.83
N ILE A 45 -5.19 -7.05 -20.25
CA ILE A 45 -4.66 -6.02 -19.35
C ILE A 45 -5.62 -4.85 -19.27
N LEU A 46 -5.90 -4.37 -18.07
CA LEU A 46 -6.63 -3.12 -17.88
C LEU A 46 -5.67 -1.98 -17.55
N VAL A 47 -5.72 -0.92 -18.35
CA VAL A 47 -5.04 0.35 -18.08
C VAL A 47 -6.08 1.37 -17.61
N ILE A 48 -5.85 1.97 -16.45
CA ILE A 48 -6.74 3.01 -15.91
C ILE A 48 -6.04 4.37 -15.98
N GLY A 49 -6.61 5.26 -16.78
CA GLY A 49 -6.07 6.56 -17.15
C GLY A 49 -5.31 6.51 -18.48
N ALA A 50 -5.64 7.44 -19.36
CA ALA A 50 -4.99 7.72 -20.65
C ALA A 50 -4.26 9.09 -20.65
N GLY A 51 -4.12 9.71 -19.48
CA GLY A 51 -3.27 10.90 -19.27
C GLY A 51 -1.77 10.59 -19.42
N GLY A 52 -0.90 11.57 -19.14
CA GLY A 52 0.55 11.50 -19.46
C GLY A 52 1.25 10.17 -19.15
N LEU A 53 0.99 9.60 -17.96
CA LEU A 53 1.49 8.29 -17.55
C LEU A 53 0.81 7.13 -18.32
N GLY A 54 -0.51 7.17 -18.48
CA GLY A 54 -1.29 6.22 -19.28
C GLY A 54 -0.88 6.12 -20.75
N CYS A 55 -0.58 7.25 -21.40
CA CYS A 55 -0.05 7.29 -22.76
C CYS A 55 1.25 6.47 -22.91
N GLU A 56 2.17 6.64 -21.95
CA GLU A 56 3.42 5.88 -21.91
C GLU A 56 3.17 4.40 -21.61
N ILE A 57 2.26 4.08 -20.68
CA ILE A 57 1.89 2.70 -20.34
C ILE A 57 1.33 1.96 -21.55
N LEU A 58 0.38 2.55 -22.28
CA LEU A 58 -0.20 1.93 -23.48
C LEU A 58 0.85 1.62 -24.54
N LYS A 59 1.74 2.58 -24.84
CA LYS A 59 2.88 2.36 -25.74
C LYS A 59 3.75 1.21 -25.25
N ASN A 60 4.14 1.24 -23.98
CA ASN A 60 5.08 0.27 -23.42
C ASN A 60 4.50 -1.14 -23.44
N LEU A 61 3.27 -1.34 -22.96
CA LEU A 61 2.60 -2.64 -22.97
C LEU A 61 2.46 -3.20 -24.40
N ALA A 62 1.99 -2.38 -25.35
CA ALA A 62 1.85 -2.79 -26.75
C ALA A 62 3.21 -3.20 -27.38
N LEU A 63 4.30 -2.50 -27.03
CA LEU A 63 5.66 -2.84 -27.47
C LEU A 63 6.31 -3.99 -26.66
N SER A 64 5.67 -4.43 -25.58
CA SER A 64 6.13 -5.55 -24.73
C SER A 64 5.40 -6.87 -25.03
N GLY A 65 4.57 -6.93 -26.07
CA GLY A 65 3.93 -8.17 -26.54
C GLY A 65 2.51 -8.41 -26.03
N PHE A 66 1.98 -7.53 -25.17
CA PHE A 66 0.58 -7.58 -24.76
C PHE A 66 -0.33 -7.23 -25.93
N LYS A 67 -1.37 -8.04 -26.16
CA LYS A 67 -2.25 -7.89 -27.33
C LYS A 67 -3.66 -7.43 -26.99
N ASP A 68 -4.25 -7.87 -25.88
CA ASP A 68 -5.60 -7.47 -25.47
C ASP A 68 -5.51 -6.48 -24.30
N ILE A 69 -5.65 -5.20 -24.61
CA ILE A 69 -5.58 -4.12 -23.63
C ILE A 69 -6.93 -3.42 -23.59
N HIS A 70 -7.42 -3.10 -22.41
CA HIS A 70 -8.55 -2.20 -22.23
C HIS A 70 -8.03 -0.92 -21.58
N VAL A 71 -8.58 0.24 -21.98
CA VAL A 71 -8.24 1.52 -21.35
C VAL A 71 -9.49 2.26 -20.90
N ILE A 72 -9.50 2.70 -19.65
CA ILE A 72 -10.57 3.54 -19.09
C ILE A 72 -10.04 4.95 -18.86
N ASP A 73 -10.71 5.96 -19.44
CA ASP A 73 -10.47 7.37 -19.12
C ASP A 73 -11.75 8.18 -19.40
N MET A 74 -12.17 9.00 -18.44
CA MET A 74 -13.40 9.80 -18.55
C MET A 74 -13.18 11.15 -19.23
N ASP A 75 -11.92 11.59 -19.39
CA ASP A 75 -11.61 12.94 -19.80
C ASP A 75 -11.60 13.10 -21.33
N THR A 76 -11.77 14.34 -21.75
CA THR A 76 -11.51 14.78 -23.12
C THR A 76 -10.14 15.46 -23.22
N ILE A 77 -9.62 15.54 -24.44
CA ILE A 77 -8.29 16.10 -24.73
C ILE A 77 -8.35 17.62 -24.67
N ASP A 78 -7.50 18.21 -23.84
CA ASP A 78 -7.29 19.66 -23.75
C ASP A 78 -5.94 20.09 -24.37
N ILE A 79 -5.83 21.35 -24.79
CA ILE A 79 -4.60 21.91 -25.38
C ILE A 79 -3.41 21.77 -24.41
N SER A 80 -3.64 21.95 -23.10
CA SER A 80 -2.62 21.82 -22.05
C SER A 80 -2.07 20.39 -21.91
N ASN A 81 -2.72 19.39 -22.52
CA ASN A 81 -2.28 18.00 -22.48
C ASN A 81 -1.15 17.71 -23.49
N LEU A 82 -1.10 18.46 -24.59
CA LEU A 82 -0.25 18.18 -25.75
C LEU A 82 1.26 18.30 -25.47
N ASN A 83 1.66 18.94 -24.37
CA ASN A 83 3.07 19.07 -24.00
C ASN A 83 3.69 17.75 -23.48
N ARG A 84 2.86 16.78 -23.07
CA ARG A 84 3.32 15.53 -22.42
C ARG A 84 2.54 14.28 -22.83
N GLN A 85 1.34 14.43 -23.37
CA GLN A 85 0.49 13.32 -23.82
C GLN A 85 0.66 13.13 -25.33
N PHE A 86 1.77 12.51 -25.73
CA PHE A 86 2.24 12.43 -27.12
C PHE A 86 1.37 11.58 -28.05
N LEU A 87 0.34 10.87 -27.53
CA LEU A 87 -0.65 10.17 -28.34
C LEU A 87 -1.66 11.15 -28.98
N PHE A 88 -1.77 12.37 -28.46
CA PHE A 88 -2.78 13.33 -28.91
C PHE A 88 -2.19 14.39 -29.84
N ARG A 89 -3.00 14.90 -30.77
CA ARG A 89 -2.65 16.01 -31.66
C ARG A 89 -3.62 17.18 -31.45
N LYS A 90 -3.26 18.35 -31.98
CA LYS A 90 -4.11 19.54 -31.94
C LYS A 90 -5.49 19.29 -32.59
N SER A 91 -5.56 18.41 -33.58
CA SER A 91 -6.81 17.99 -34.24
C SER A 91 -7.72 17.11 -33.37
N ASP A 92 -7.24 16.64 -32.22
CA ASP A 92 -7.95 15.73 -31.33
C ASP A 92 -8.54 16.42 -30.11
N VAL A 93 -8.26 17.72 -29.93
CA VAL A 93 -8.81 18.52 -28.84
C VAL A 93 -10.34 18.42 -28.83
N GLY A 94 -10.89 18.12 -27.65
CA GLY A 94 -12.33 17.91 -27.43
C GLY A 94 -12.81 16.46 -27.61
N LYS A 95 -12.00 15.55 -28.18
CA LYS A 95 -12.33 14.11 -28.26
C LYS A 95 -11.97 13.40 -26.95
N TYR A 96 -12.53 12.22 -26.71
CA TYR A 96 -12.21 11.40 -25.54
C TYR A 96 -10.77 10.86 -25.60
N LYS A 97 -10.05 10.94 -24.47
CA LYS A 97 -8.66 10.49 -24.39
C LYS A 97 -8.52 9.00 -24.67
N ALA A 98 -9.37 8.17 -24.08
CA ALA A 98 -9.31 6.71 -24.22
C ALA A 98 -9.43 6.28 -25.70
N GLU A 99 -10.41 6.80 -26.43
CA GLU A 99 -10.60 6.54 -27.86
C GLU A 99 -9.39 6.91 -28.72
N VAL A 100 -8.91 8.15 -28.59
CA VAL A 100 -7.80 8.64 -29.42
C VAL A 100 -6.50 7.90 -29.06
N ALA A 101 -6.28 7.61 -27.77
CA ALA A 101 -5.10 6.87 -27.32
C ALA A 101 -5.08 5.44 -27.90
N ALA A 102 -6.22 4.74 -27.82
CA ALA A 102 -6.38 3.41 -28.38
C ALA A 102 -6.10 3.41 -29.89
N ALA A 103 -6.80 4.27 -30.64
CA ALA A 103 -6.66 4.35 -32.09
C ALA A 103 -5.23 4.69 -32.54
N PHE A 104 -4.55 5.61 -31.84
CA PHE A 104 -3.19 5.99 -32.17
C PHE A 104 -2.21 4.82 -31.98
N VAL A 105 -2.33 4.08 -30.87
CA VAL A 105 -1.40 2.98 -30.57
C VAL A 105 -1.67 1.78 -31.48
N GLU A 106 -2.93 1.42 -31.74
CA GLU A 106 -3.28 0.36 -32.70
C GLU A 106 -2.78 0.68 -34.12
N GLN A 107 -2.87 1.94 -34.55
CA GLN A 107 -2.32 2.37 -35.84
C GLN A 107 -0.79 2.25 -35.88
N ARG A 108 -0.11 2.47 -34.74
CA ARG A 108 1.35 2.51 -34.66
C ARG A 108 1.99 1.13 -34.43
N VAL A 109 1.30 0.25 -33.71
CA VAL A 109 1.82 -1.05 -33.26
C VAL A 109 0.90 -2.15 -33.79
N GLU A 110 1.30 -2.81 -34.88
CA GLU A 110 0.46 -3.81 -35.52
C GLU A 110 0.19 -5.02 -34.60
N GLY A 111 -1.06 -5.51 -34.56
CA GLY A 111 -1.41 -6.73 -33.82
C GLY A 111 -1.73 -6.56 -32.34
N VAL A 112 -1.74 -5.32 -31.83
CA VAL A 112 -2.39 -4.98 -30.54
C VAL A 112 -3.85 -4.59 -30.80
N LYS A 113 -4.72 -4.95 -29.86
CA LYS A 113 -6.11 -4.51 -29.77
C LYS A 113 -6.30 -3.77 -28.45
N ILE A 114 -6.76 -2.53 -28.53
CA ILE A 114 -7.01 -1.67 -27.39
C ILE A 114 -8.48 -1.28 -27.39
N THR A 115 -9.24 -1.76 -26.41
CA THR A 115 -10.66 -1.42 -26.25
C THR A 115 -10.81 -0.19 -25.34
N PRO A 116 -11.25 0.98 -25.87
CA PRO A 116 -11.42 2.18 -25.07
C PRO A 116 -12.76 2.21 -24.33
N HIS A 117 -12.77 2.79 -23.13
CA HIS A 117 -13.94 3.03 -22.29
C HIS A 117 -13.94 4.49 -21.83
N ASN A 118 -14.85 5.30 -22.37
CA ASN A 118 -14.93 6.75 -22.11
C ASN A 118 -15.80 7.06 -20.88
N CYS A 119 -15.48 6.44 -19.75
CA CYS A 119 -16.32 6.50 -18.57
C CYS A 119 -15.48 6.49 -17.30
N ARG A 120 -16.17 6.66 -16.17
CA ARG A 120 -15.54 6.54 -14.86
C ARG A 120 -15.35 5.08 -14.50
N ILE A 121 -14.29 4.78 -13.75
CA ILE A 121 -14.07 3.43 -13.22
C ILE A 121 -15.26 2.95 -12.37
N GLN A 122 -15.94 3.86 -11.67
CA GLN A 122 -17.08 3.52 -10.82
C GLN A 122 -18.33 3.07 -11.57
N GLU A 123 -18.36 3.16 -12.90
CA GLU A 123 -19.50 2.73 -13.71
C GLU A 123 -19.50 1.23 -14.03
N PHE A 124 -18.39 0.54 -13.76
CA PHE A 124 -18.26 -0.90 -13.95
C PHE A 124 -18.49 -1.68 -12.66
N ASP A 125 -19.01 -2.88 -12.81
CA ASP A 125 -19.20 -3.86 -11.73
C ASP A 125 -17.98 -4.80 -11.60
N GLU A 126 -18.04 -5.67 -10.60
CA GLU A 126 -16.98 -6.65 -10.31
C GLU A 126 -16.75 -7.60 -11.49
N ASP A 127 -17.81 -8.02 -12.18
CA ASP A 127 -17.75 -8.91 -13.35
C ASP A 127 -16.87 -8.31 -14.46
N PHE A 128 -16.99 -7.01 -14.70
CA PHE A 128 -16.10 -6.32 -15.62
C PHE A 128 -14.63 -6.42 -15.17
N TYR A 129 -14.30 -6.19 -13.91
CA TYR A 129 -12.91 -6.26 -13.45
C TYR A 129 -12.37 -7.70 -13.45
N MET A 130 -13.25 -8.69 -13.32
CA MET A 130 -12.88 -10.10 -13.24
C MET A 130 -12.22 -10.66 -14.51
N GLN A 131 -12.51 -10.05 -15.66
CA GLN A 131 -11.99 -10.50 -16.95
C GLN A 131 -10.49 -10.24 -17.18
N PHE A 132 -9.87 -9.36 -16.40
CA PHE A 132 -8.48 -8.93 -16.59
C PHE A 132 -7.51 -9.81 -15.82
N GLN A 133 -6.26 -9.92 -16.25
CA GLN A 133 -5.21 -10.61 -15.50
C GLN A 133 -4.38 -9.64 -14.67
N ILE A 134 -4.13 -8.42 -15.17
CA ILE A 134 -3.34 -7.38 -14.48
C ILE A 134 -4.03 -6.04 -14.69
N VAL A 135 -4.04 -5.21 -13.63
CA VAL A 135 -4.52 -3.83 -13.68
C VAL A 135 -3.34 -2.88 -13.49
N VAL A 136 -3.17 -1.92 -14.40
CA VAL A 136 -2.10 -0.91 -14.37
C VAL A 136 -2.73 0.49 -14.30
N CYS A 137 -2.43 1.23 -13.24
CA CYS A 137 -3.00 2.55 -12.97
C CYS A 137 -2.02 3.67 -13.27
N GLY A 138 -2.48 4.64 -14.07
CA GLY A 138 -1.85 5.94 -14.32
C GLY A 138 -2.73 7.11 -13.85
N LEU A 139 -3.42 6.93 -12.73
CA LEU A 139 -4.41 7.86 -12.19
C LEU A 139 -3.79 9.15 -11.64
N ASP A 140 -4.54 10.23 -11.55
CA ASP A 140 -4.10 11.52 -11.03
C ASP A 140 -4.74 11.88 -9.68
N SER A 141 -5.75 11.11 -9.25
CA SER A 141 -6.42 11.30 -7.97
C SER A 141 -6.18 10.16 -6.98
N ILE A 142 -6.10 10.50 -5.70
CA ILE A 142 -6.02 9.51 -4.60
C ILE A 142 -7.34 8.76 -4.48
N GLU A 143 -8.47 9.44 -4.75
CA GLU A 143 -9.81 8.85 -4.66
C GLU A 143 -10.01 7.70 -5.65
N ALA A 144 -9.66 7.90 -6.92
CA ALA A 144 -9.76 6.84 -7.91
C ALA A 144 -8.85 5.65 -7.57
N ARG A 145 -7.63 5.92 -7.07
CA ARG A 145 -6.70 4.89 -6.58
C ARG A 145 -7.27 4.07 -5.43
N ARG A 146 -7.83 4.75 -4.41
CA ARG A 146 -8.44 4.09 -3.25
C ARG A 146 -9.64 3.25 -3.66
N TRP A 147 -10.47 3.74 -4.58
CA TRP A 147 -11.63 3.02 -5.09
C TRP A 147 -11.22 1.72 -5.80
N ILE A 148 -10.34 1.78 -6.81
CA ILE A 148 -9.93 0.57 -7.53
C ILE A 148 -9.21 -0.43 -6.62
N ASN A 149 -8.40 0.08 -5.68
CA ASN A 149 -7.75 -0.76 -4.69
C ASN A 149 -8.76 -1.53 -3.83
N ALA A 150 -9.82 -0.88 -3.35
CA ALA A 150 -10.85 -1.53 -2.57
C ALA A 150 -11.66 -2.54 -3.41
N THR A 151 -12.01 -2.18 -4.64
CA THR A 151 -12.70 -3.09 -5.57
C THR A 151 -11.90 -4.37 -5.79
N LEU A 152 -10.61 -4.27 -6.16
CA LEU A 152 -9.78 -5.44 -6.41
C LEU A 152 -9.49 -6.28 -5.16
N VAL A 153 -9.47 -5.67 -3.97
CA VAL A 153 -9.34 -6.40 -2.70
C VAL A 153 -10.62 -7.14 -2.36
N ASN A 154 -11.78 -6.51 -2.53
CA ASN A 154 -13.07 -7.12 -2.23
C ASN A 154 -13.42 -8.27 -3.16
N MET A 155 -12.90 -8.24 -4.39
CA MET A 155 -13.09 -9.30 -5.37
C MET A 155 -12.29 -10.57 -5.03
N VAL A 156 -11.30 -10.52 -4.12
CA VAL A 156 -10.47 -11.69 -3.81
C VAL A 156 -11.28 -12.77 -3.11
N ASP A 157 -11.35 -13.92 -3.76
CA ASP A 157 -11.85 -15.18 -3.26
C ASP A 157 -10.69 -16.18 -3.15
N MET A 158 -10.43 -16.68 -1.95
CA MET A 158 -9.32 -17.60 -1.68
C MET A 158 -9.51 -18.97 -2.33
N ASP A 159 -10.75 -19.34 -2.69
CA ASP A 159 -11.07 -20.58 -3.39
C ASP A 159 -10.96 -20.44 -4.92
N ASN A 160 -10.88 -19.20 -5.43
CA ASN A 160 -10.75 -18.90 -6.85
C ASN A 160 -9.49 -18.06 -7.11
N GLN A 161 -8.41 -18.69 -7.58
CA GLN A 161 -7.15 -18.00 -7.85
C GLN A 161 -7.27 -16.88 -8.90
N ASP A 162 -8.18 -17.03 -9.87
CA ASP A 162 -8.41 -16.00 -10.89
C ASP A 162 -9.03 -14.73 -10.30
N SER A 163 -9.55 -14.78 -9.07
CA SER A 163 -10.09 -13.61 -8.39
C SER A 163 -9.02 -12.56 -8.04
N LEU A 164 -7.77 -12.99 -7.88
CA LEU A 164 -6.66 -12.12 -7.50
C LEU A 164 -6.13 -11.39 -8.74
N LYS A 165 -6.33 -10.08 -8.78
CA LYS A 165 -5.81 -9.22 -9.86
C LYS A 165 -4.66 -8.37 -9.35
N PRO A 166 -3.40 -8.65 -9.74
CA PRO A 166 -2.28 -7.78 -9.41
C PRO A 166 -2.54 -6.35 -9.90
N LEU A 167 -2.33 -5.39 -9.00
CA LEU A 167 -2.48 -3.97 -9.24
C LEU A 167 -1.10 -3.32 -9.26
N ILE A 168 -0.76 -2.69 -10.38
CA ILE A 168 0.46 -1.89 -10.54
C ILE A 168 0.05 -0.44 -10.59
N ASP A 169 0.41 0.35 -9.57
CA ASP A 169 0.09 1.77 -9.50
C ASP A 169 1.34 2.62 -9.74
N GLY A 170 1.23 3.54 -10.69
CA GLY A 170 2.21 4.58 -10.94
C GLY A 170 1.69 5.96 -10.53
N GLY A 171 2.57 6.81 -10.03
CA GLY A 171 2.27 8.21 -9.75
C GLY A 171 3.45 9.12 -10.03
N THR A 172 3.15 10.36 -10.40
CA THR A 172 4.15 11.34 -10.82
C THR A 172 3.77 12.74 -10.36
N GLU A 173 4.74 13.50 -9.89
CA GLU A 173 4.61 14.90 -9.52
C GLU A 173 5.95 15.62 -9.81
N GLY A 174 5.96 16.47 -10.83
CA GLY A 174 7.16 17.17 -11.29
C GLY A 174 8.29 16.20 -11.66
N PHE A 175 9.40 16.29 -10.92
CA PHE A 175 10.58 15.41 -11.04
C PHE A 175 10.55 14.23 -10.07
N LYS A 176 9.44 13.98 -9.39
CA LYS A 176 9.27 12.86 -8.46
C LYS A 176 8.23 11.89 -8.99
N GLY A 177 8.38 10.62 -8.65
CA GLY A 177 7.39 9.62 -8.98
C GLY A 177 7.58 8.34 -8.20
N GLN A 178 6.66 7.42 -8.40
CA GLN A 178 6.68 6.12 -7.76
C GLN A 178 6.02 5.06 -8.61
N THR A 179 6.47 3.83 -8.42
CA THR A 179 5.81 2.61 -8.87
C THR A 179 5.59 1.73 -7.65
N ARG A 180 4.39 1.15 -7.53
CA ARG A 180 4.12 0.13 -6.52
C ARG A 180 3.39 -1.05 -7.14
N VAL A 181 3.67 -2.23 -6.61
CA VAL A 181 3.00 -3.47 -7.01
C VAL A 181 2.26 -4.03 -5.80
N ILE A 182 0.97 -4.26 -6.00
CA ILE A 182 0.03 -4.71 -4.99
C ILE A 182 -0.56 -6.03 -5.47
N PHE A 183 -0.28 -7.09 -4.73
CA PHE A 183 -1.07 -8.30 -4.73
C PHE A 183 -2.16 -8.14 -3.66
N PRO A 184 -3.44 -7.96 -4.05
CA PRO A 184 -4.55 -7.75 -3.11
C PRO A 184 -4.56 -8.83 -2.02
N THR A 185 -4.94 -8.43 -0.79
CA THR A 185 -4.92 -9.24 0.46
C THR A 185 -3.56 -9.81 0.90
N LEU A 186 -2.59 -9.99 0.01
CA LEU A 186 -1.29 -10.60 0.30
C LEU A 186 -0.19 -9.58 0.66
N THR A 187 -0.19 -8.42 0.02
CA THR A 187 0.83 -7.36 0.21
C THR A 187 0.20 -6.05 0.70
N ALA A 188 1.02 -5.05 1.02
CA ALA A 188 0.52 -3.74 1.45
C ALA A 188 -0.27 -3.06 0.32
N CYS A 189 -1.58 -2.90 0.52
CA CYS A 189 -2.46 -2.21 -0.42
C CYS A 189 -2.30 -0.68 -0.36
N ILE A 190 -3.01 0.07 -1.20
CA ILE A 190 -2.95 1.55 -1.21
C ILE A 190 -3.31 2.13 0.16
N GLU A 191 -4.32 1.56 0.82
CA GLU A 191 -4.80 2.02 2.12
C GLU A 191 -3.79 1.77 3.26
N CYS A 192 -2.98 0.71 3.16
CA CYS A 192 -1.86 0.50 4.10
C CYS A 192 -0.87 1.67 4.09
N GLN A 193 -0.78 2.37 2.95
CA GLN A 193 0.21 3.40 2.66
C GLN A 193 -0.40 4.81 2.59
N LEU A 194 -1.65 4.99 3.03
CA LEU A 194 -2.35 6.27 2.89
C LEU A 194 -1.61 7.43 3.56
N ASP A 195 -0.95 7.16 4.69
CA ASP A 195 -0.17 8.10 5.49
C ASP A 195 1.06 8.65 4.74
N LEU A 196 1.51 7.99 3.66
CA LEU A 196 2.61 8.45 2.80
C LEU A 196 2.17 9.56 1.86
N TYR A 197 0.86 9.67 1.57
CA TYR A 197 0.35 10.81 0.82
C TYR A 197 0.40 12.03 1.72
N THR A 198 1.19 13.03 1.33
CA THR A 198 1.27 14.28 2.09
C THR A 198 -0.11 14.95 2.06
N PRO A 199 -0.79 15.13 3.21
CA PRO A 199 -2.06 15.84 3.22
C PRO A 199 -1.79 17.27 2.72
N ARG A 200 -2.62 17.74 1.79
CA ARG A 200 -2.51 19.13 1.33
C ARG A 200 -2.75 20.04 2.53
N ALA A 201 -1.87 21.02 2.72
CA ALA A 201 -2.06 22.03 3.76
C ALA A 201 -3.31 22.86 3.40
N ALA A 202 -4.43 22.56 4.03
CA ALA A 202 -5.62 23.41 3.94
C ALA A 202 -5.30 24.76 4.60
N VAL A 203 -5.38 25.84 3.84
CA VAL A 203 -5.18 27.19 4.39
C VAL A 203 -6.35 27.51 5.33
N PRO A 204 -6.12 27.86 6.60
CA PRO A 204 -7.21 28.17 7.52
C PRO A 204 -8.12 29.28 6.99
N LEU A 205 -9.44 29.10 7.10
CA LEU A 205 -10.44 30.10 6.67
C LEU A 205 -10.21 31.48 7.28
N CYS A 206 -9.77 31.54 8.55
CA CYS A 206 -9.43 32.82 9.19
C CYS A 206 -8.27 33.51 8.48
N THR A 207 -7.24 32.78 8.04
CA THR A 207 -6.12 33.33 7.27
C THR A 207 -6.59 33.87 5.92
N LEU A 208 -7.46 33.14 5.21
CA LEU A 208 -8.03 33.61 3.94
C LEU A 208 -8.88 34.88 4.14
N ALA A 209 -9.73 34.89 5.17
CA ALA A 209 -10.70 35.96 5.40
C ALA A 209 -10.08 37.25 5.97
N THR A 210 -9.10 37.15 6.87
CA THR A 210 -8.63 38.32 7.65
C THR A 210 -7.18 38.72 7.41
N ILE A 211 -6.26 37.78 7.26
CA ILE A 211 -4.81 38.09 7.18
C ILE A 211 -4.13 37.20 6.11
N PRO A 212 -4.37 37.47 4.81
CA PRO A 212 -3.60 36.81 3.75
C PRO A 212 -2.11 37.18 3.86
N ARG A 213 -1.23 36.25 3.50
CA ARG A 213 0.23 36.42 3.63
C ARG A 213 0.99 36.07 2.34
N GLN A 214 0.39 35.25 1.50
CA GLN A 214 0.96 34.76 0.25
C GLN A 214 -0.05 35.01 -0.89
N PRO A 215 0.39 35.17 -2.14
CA PRO A 215 -0.50 35.41 -3.27
C PRO A 215 -1.55 34.29 -3.45
N GLU A 216 -1.20 33.04 -3.09
CA GLU A 216 -2.09 31.89 -3.08
C GLU A 216 -3.29 32.10 -2.14
N HIS A 217 -3.09 32.76 -0.99
CA HIS A 217 -4.19 33.05 -0.06
C HIS A 217 -5.20 34.02 -0.66
N CYS A 218 -4.74 35.00 -1.44
CA CYS A 218 -5.62 35.95 -2.13
C CYS A 218 -6.43 35.26 -3.23
N ILE A 219 -5.82 34.28 -3.92
CA ILE A 219 -6.50 33.48 -4.94
C ILE A 219 -7.54 32.55 -4.30
N GLU A 220 -7.19 31.82 -3.23
CA GLU A 220 -8.14 30.95 -2.53
C GLU A 220 -9.28 31.75 -1.88
N TRP A 221 -9.01 32.96 -1.38
CA TRP A 221 -10.06 33.87 -0.93
C TRP A 221 -11.03 34.23 -2.08
N ALA A 222 -10.51 34.55 -3.26
CA ALA A 222 -11.35 34.85 -4.43
C ALA A 222 -12.18 33.62 -4.87
N HIS A 223 -11.55 32.45 -4.86
CA HIS A 223 -12.11 31.17 -5.28
C HIS A 223 -13.21 30.64 -4.36
N ILE A 224 -13.00 30.73 -3.04
CA ILE A 224 -13.91 30.15 -2.04
C ILE A 224 -14.89 31.19 -1.53
N ILE A 225 -14.40 32.36 -1.11
CA ILE A 225 -15.19 33.34 -0.37
C ILE A 225 -15.86 34.34 -1.32
N ALA A 226 -15.08 35.02 -2.17
CA ALA A 226 -15.63 36.07 -3.04
C ALA A 226 -16.58 35.50 -4.09
N TRP A 227 -16.27 34.33 -4.67
CA TRP A 227 -17.12 33.66 -5.64
C TRP A 227 -18.49 33.31 -5.05
N GLU A 228 -18.55 32.80 -3.82
CA GLU A 228 -19.82 32.43 -3.17
C GLU A 228 -20.63 33.66 -2.74
N GLN A 229 -19.97 34.76 -2.38
CA GLN A 229 -20.62 36.01 -2.00
C GLN A 229 -21.21 36.76 -3.20
N GLU A 230 -20.45 36.87 -4.29
CA GLU A 230 -20.84 37.68 -5.45
C GLU A 230 -21.59 36.87 -6.50
N LYS A 231 -21.43 35.54 -6.52
CA LYS A 231 -22.02 34.60 -7.50
C LYS A 231 -22.01 35.18 -8.92
N PRO A 232 -20.83 35.52 -9.46
CA PRO A 232 -20.71 36.19 -10.76
C PRO A 232 -21.30 35.36 -11.90
N TYR A 233 -21.31 34.03 -11.75
CA TYR A 233 -21.86 33.06 -12.69
C TYR A 233 -22.61 31.95 -11.94
N PRO A 234 -23.48 31.16 -12.61
CA PRO A 234 -24.27 30.09 -11.97
C PRO A 234 -23.42 29.02 -11.28
N SER A 235 -22.28 28.67 -11.87
CA SER A 235 -21.33 27.69 -11.34
C SER A 235 -19.91 28.02 -11.79
N LEU A 236 -18.92 27.71 -10.96
CA LEU A 236 -17.52 27.87 -11.33
C LEU A 236 -17.09 26.75 -12.28
N ASP A 237 -16.93 27.09 -13.55
CA ASP A 237 -16.11 26.31 -14.48
C ASP A 237 -14.66 26.75 -14.36
N LYS A 238 -13.77 25.81 -14.02
CA LYS A 238 -12.34 26.07 -13.84
C LYS A 238 -11.59 26.15 -15.17
N ASP A 239 -12.14 25.60 -16.24
CA ASP A 239 -11.54 25.60 -17.57
C ASP A 239 -11.98 26.81 -18.41
N ASP A 240 -13.03 27.51 -18.00
CA ASP A 240 -13.51 28.75 -18.63
C ASP A 240 -12.53 29.93 -18.39
N PRO A 241 -11.97 30.54 -19.46
CA PRO A 241 -11.09 31.71 -19.35
C PRO A 241 -11.74 32.94 -18.68
N GLU A 242 -13.04 33.16 -18.84
CA GLU A 242 -13.76 34.29 -18.26
C GLU A 242 -13.84 34.16 -16.73
N HIS A 243 -14.14 32.96 -16.25
CA HIS A 243 -14.18 32.66 -14.82
C HIS A 243 -12.80 32.81 -14.17
N ILE A 244 -11.76 32.27 -14.80
CA ILE A 244 -10.38 32.42 -14.31
C ILE A 244 -9.94 33.90 -14.32
N THR A 245 -10.32 34.65 -15.36
CA THR A 245 -10.03 36.08 -15.43
C THR A 245 -10.69 36.85 -14.29
N TRP A 246 -11.94 36.53 -13.95
CA TRP A 246 -12.63 37.10 -12.81
C TRP A 246 -11.91 36.81 -11.50
N LEU A 247 -11.54 35.54 -11.27
CA LEU A 247 -10.80 35.11 -10.07
C LEU A 247 -9.45 35.83 -9.97
N TYR A 248 -8.74 35.96 -11.08
CA TYR A 248 -7.46 36.67 -11.15
C TYR A 248 -7.62 38.14 -10.76
N GLN A 249 -8.61 38.84 -11.33
CA GLN A 249 -8.85 40.25 -11.03
C GLN A 249 -9.21 40.46 -9.55
N LYS A 250 -10.06 39.59 -8.98
CA LYS A 250 -10.43 39.64 -7.56
C LYS A 250 -9.25 39.36 -6.64
N ALA A 251 -8.47 38.33 -6.95
CA ALA A 251 -7.25 38.00 -6.21
C ALA A 251 -6.23 39.13 -6.27
N LEU A 252 -6.09 39.79 -7.43
CA LEU A 252 -5.16 40.91 -7.61
C LEU A 252 -5.59 42.13 -6.78
N ALA A 253 -6.87 42.48 -6.78
CA ALA A 253 -7.40 43.58 -5.96
C ALA A 253 -7.19 43.30 -4.46
N ARG A 254 -7.46 42.07 -4.02
CA ARG A 254 -7.23 41.63 -2.64
C ARG A 254 -5.74 41.67 -2.27
N ALA A 255 -4.86 41.24 -3.17
CA ALA A 255 -3.43 41.29 -2.94
C ALA A 255 -2.92 42.74 -2.81
N GLN A 256 -3.45 43.67 -3.60
CA GLN A 256 -3.13 45.10 -3.49
C GLN A 256 -3.56 45.70 -2.15
N GLU A 257 -4.73 45.31 -1.62
CA GLU A 257 -5.23 45.76 -0.30
C GLU A 257 -4.26 45.40 0.83
N PHE A 258 -3.62 44.22 0.75
CA PHE A 258 -2.69 43.72 1.78
C PHE A 258 -1.21 43.93 1.42
N GLY A 259 -0.91 44.63 0.32
CA GLY A 259 0.47 44.85 -0.12
C GLY A 259 1.22 43.57 -0.52
N ILE A 260 0.51 42.55 -1.00
CA ILE A 260 1.06 41.26 -1.43
C ILE A 260 1.35 41.30 -2.93
N ALA A 261 2.60 40.98 -3.31
CA ALA A 261 3.00 40.84 -4.71
C ALA A 261 2.95 39.37 -5.16
N GLY A 262 2.97 39.14 -6.48
CA GLY A 262 3.12 37.80 -7.06
C GLY A 262 1.84 37.14 -7.58
N VAL A 263 0.67 37.80 -7.48
CA VAL A 263 -0.55 37.31 -8.13
C VAL A 263 -0.42 37.47 -9.65
N THR A 264 -0.40 36.34 -10.35
CA THR A 264 -0.36 36.28 -11.82
C THR A 264 -1.47 35.38 -12.34
N TYR A 265 -1.88 35.55 -13.59
CA TYR A 265 -2.90 34.70 -14.21
C TYR A 265 -2.52 33.21 -14.16
N SER A 266 -1.25 32.89 -14.43
CA SER A 266 -0.71 31.53 -14.34
C SER A 266 -0.79 30.95 -12.93
N LEU A 267 -0.44 31.75 -11.91
CA LEU A 267 -0.57 31.33 -10.51
C LEU A 267 -2.04 31.12 -10.13
N THR A 268 -2.95 31.99 -10.58
CA THR A 268 -4.39 31.84 -10.38
C THR A 268 -4.89 30.52 -10.95
N GLN A 269 -4.53 30.19 -12.19
CA GLN A 269 -4.85 28.90 -12.79
C GLN A 269 -4.26 27.74 -11.98
N GLY A 270 -3.00 27.85 -11.59
CA GLY A 270 -2.28 26.86 -10.77
C GLY A 270 -3.01 26.52 -9.48
N VAL A 271 -3.41 27.54 -8.72
CA VAL A 271 -4.12 27.37 -7.43
C VAL A 271 -5.54 26.85 -7.66
N VAL A 272 -6.33 27.48 -8.52
CA VAL A 272 -7.76 27.11 -8.73
C VAL A 272 -7.92 25.70 -9.29
N LYS A 273 -7.12 25.36 -10.32
CA LYS A 273 -7.12 24.02 -10.92
C LYS A 273 -6.29 23.01 -10.12
N ASN A 274 -5.58 23.44 -9.07
CA ASN A 274 -4.64 22.60 -8.32
C ASN A 274 -3.64 21.88 -9.27
N ILE A 275 -3.03 22.62 -10.19
CA ILE A 275 -2.19 22.07 -11.25
C ILE A 275 -0.96 21.40 -10.63
N ILE A 276 -0.87 20.07 -10.77
CA ILE A 276 0.33 19.32 -10.45
C ILE A 276 1.28 19.43 -11.65
N PRO A 277 2.53 19.92 -11.47
CA PRO A 277 3.52 19.92 -12.54
C PRO A 277 3.71 18.52 -13.10
N ALA A 278 3.66 18.39 -14.42
CA ALA A 278 3.75 17.08 -15.07
C ALA A 278 4.74 17.13 -16.23
N ILE A 279 5.70 16.22 -16.20
CA ILE A 279 6.87 16.22 -17.09
C ILE A 279 6.92 14.88 -17.84
N ALA A 280 7.12 14.94 -19.16
CA ALA A 280 7.16 13.76 -20.01
C ALA A 280 8.24 12.75 -19.58
N SER A 281 9.43 13.21 -19.18
CA SER A 281 10.52 12.35 -18.72
C SER A 281 10.15 11.54 -17.46
N THR A 282 9.57 12.18 -16.46
CA THR A 282 9.12 11.51 -15.24
C THR A 282 8.03 10.48 -15.54
N ASN A 283 7.05 10.84 -16.38
CA ASN A 283 6.02 9.90 -16.85
C ASN A 283 6.62 8.68 -17.53
N ALA A 284 7.60 8.88 -18.41
CA ALA A 284 8.26 7.79 -19.12
C ALA A 284 9.04 6.86 -18.17
N ILE A 285 9.75 7.40 -17.19
CA ILE A 285 10.49 6.61 -16.18
C ILE A 285 9.52 5.73 -15.38
N ILE A 286 8.45 6.32 -14.84
CA ILE A 286 7.48 5.60 -14.02
C ILE A 286 6.69 4.59 -14.86
N ALA A 287 6.24 4.97 -16.07
CA ALA A 287 5.54 4.05 -16.97
C ALA A 287 6.41 2.83 -17.33
N ALA A 288 7.70 3.05 -17.60
CA ALA A 288 8.63 1.97 -17.92
C ALA A 288 8.78 1.02 -16.72
N SER A 289 8.88 1.58 -15.51
CA SER A 289 8.89 0.77 -14.28
C SER A 289 7.59 -0.03 -14.11
N CYS A 290 6.41 0.58 -14.25
CA CYS A 290 5.13 -0.13 -14.17
C CYS A 290 5.02 -1.26 -15.21
N CYS A 291 5.38 -1.00 -16.46
CA CYS A 291 5.25 -2.00 -17.54
C CYS A 291 6.27 -3.12 -17.43
N ASN A 292 7.46 -2.85 -16.89
CA ASN A 292 8.42 -3.89 -16.55
C ASN A 292 7.85 -4.83 -15.48
N GLU A 293 7.19 -4.30 -14.45
CA GLU A 293 6.53 -5.16 -13.45
C GLU A 293 5.37 -5.96 -14.05
N ALA A 294 4.59 -5.37 -14.96
CA ALA A 294 3.53 -6.10 -15.66
C ALA A 294 4.09 -7.27 -16.47
N LEU A 295 5.19 -7.04 -17.20
CA LEU A 295 5.87 -8.07 -17.98
C LEU A 295 6.40 -9.19 -17.08
N LYS A 296 7.06 -8.85 -15.97
CA LYS A 296 7.57 -9.83 -15.00
C LYS A 296 6.45 -10.67 -14.40
N ILE A 297 5.34 -10.05 -14.00
CA ILE A 297 4.19 -10.77 -13.44
C ILE A 297 3.56 -11.70 -14.47
N ALA A 298 3.40 -11.24 -15.73
CA ALA A 298 2.78 -12.03 -16.78
C ALA A 298 3.64 -13.22 -17.26
N THR A 299 4.96 -13.12 -17.13
CA THR A 299 5.90 -14.10 -17.74
C THR A 299 6.74 -14.87 -16.73
N ALA A 300 6.78 -14.46 -15.47
CA ALA A 300 7.73 -14.93 -14.46
C ALA A 300 9.22 -14.80 -14.86
N ALA A 301 9.55 -14.04 -15.91
CA ALA A 301 10.91 -13.98 -16.45
C ALA A 301 11.97 -13.40 -15.49
N ALA A 302 11.52 -12.64 -14.48
CA ALA A 302 12.34 -12.15 -13.37
C ALA A 302 11.48 -11.85 -12.13
N PRO A 303 12.07 -11.77 -10.93
CA PRO A 303 11.36 -11.36 -9.73
C PRO A 303 10.73 -9.98 -9.89
N SER A 304 9.43 -9.89 -9.60
CA SER A 304 8.69 -8.62 -9.58
C SER A 304 8.78 -7.94 -8.22
N LEU A 305 8.49 -6.65 -8.20
CA LEU A 305 8.07 -5.97 -6.97
C LEU A 305 6.79 -6.65 -6.43
N GLY A 306 6.59 -6.60 -5.11
CA GLY A 306 5.43 -7.12 -4.40
C GLY A 306 5.77 -7.69 -3.01
N PHE A 307 6.22 -8.94 -2.96
CA PHE A 307 6.36 -9.67 -1.69
C PHE A 307 7.54 -9.20 -0.82
N GLU A 308 8.74 -9.11 -1.42
CA GLU A 308 9.93 -8.65 -0.71
C GLU A 308 10.06 -7.13 -0.72
N GLU A 309 9.78 -6.50 -1.86
CA GLU A 309 9.82 -5.05 -2.00
C GLU A 309 8.66 -4.63 -2.90
N ASN A 310 7.74 -3.79 -2.43
CA ASN A 310 6.52 -3.42 -3.19
C ASN A 310 6.50 -1.96 -3.64
N TYR A 311 7.53 -1.18 -3.31
CA TYR A 311 7.54 0.25 -3.58
C TYR A 311 8.88 0.69 -4.14
N MET A 312 8.82 1.37 -5.27
CA MET A 312 9.95 2.04 -5.90
C MET A 312 9.65 3.54 -5.97
N MET A 313 10.53 4.36 -5.41
CA MET A 313 10.45 5.80 -5.51
C MET A 313 11.53 6.33 -6.45
N TYR A 314 11.20 7.39 -7.16
CA TYR A 314 12.09 8.12 -8.05
C TYR A 314 12.09 9.60 -7.69
N THR A 315 13.29 10.19 -7.67
CA THR A 315 13.50 11.62 -7.49
C THR A 315 14.54 12.09 -8.52
N GLY A 316 14.20 13.17 -9.23
CA GLY A 316 14.98 13.76 -10.32
C GLY A 316 15.29 15.25 -10.14
N ASP A 317 15.18 15.79 -8.92
CA ASP A 317 15.37 17.23 -8.64
C ASP A 317 16.84 17.68 -8.71
N GLU A 318 17.75 16.92 -8.09
CA GLU A 318 19.20 17.21 -8.10
C GLU A 318 20.00 16.20 -8.94
N ALA A 319 19.58 14.93 -8.95
CA ALA A 319 20.23 13.83 -9.66
C ALA A 319 19.19 12.74 -9.99
N ILE A 320 19.61 11.67 -10.67
CA ILE A 320 18.76 10.48 -10.89
C ILE A 320 18.90 9.57 -9.68
N TYR A 321 17.89 9.54 -8.82
CA TYR A 321 17.85 8.69 -7.64
C TYR A 321 16.63 7.78 -7.63
N THR A 322 16.83 6.51 -7.30
CA THR A 322 15.76 5.55 -7.07
C THR A 322 16.02 4.78 -5.78
N HIS A 323 14.96 4.54 -5.01
CA HIS A 323 15.02 3.67 -3.83
C HIS A 323 13.86 2.69 -3.86
N VAL A 324 14.17 1.43 -3.56
CA VAL A 324 13.21 0.34 -3.52
C VAL A 324 13.16 -0.18 -2.10
N PHE A 325 11.96 -0.36 -1.56
CA PHE A 325 11.75 -0.82 -0.20
C PHE A 325 10.42 -1.55 -0.04
N LYS A 326 10.28 -2.24 1.11
CA LYS A 326 9.07 -2.94 1.51
C LYS A 326 8.18 -2.05 2.36
N ASN A 327 6.93 -1.86 1.94
CA ASN A 327 5.86 -1.45 2.86
C ASN A 327 5.19 -2.69 3.44
N GLU A 328 5.02 -2.71 4.76
CA GLU A 328 4.39 -3.81 5.46
C GLU A 328 2.85 -3.75 5.36
N LYS A 329 2.22 -4.91 5.20
CA LYS A 329 0.75 -5.03 5.25
C LYS A 329 0.30 -4.74 6.67
N LYS A 330 -0.55 -3.73 6.85
CA LYS A 330 -1.18 -3.42 8.14
C LYS A 330 -2.28 -4.44 8.43
N GLY A 331 -2.20 -5.15 9.56
CA GLY A 331 -3.21 -6.14 9.96
C GLY A 331 -4.58 -5.51 10.27
N ASP A 332 -4.59 -4.26 10.70
CA ASP A 332 -5.76 -3.42 10.97
C ASP A 332 -6.14 -2.50 9.79
N CYS A 333 -5.63 -2.80 8.58
CA CYS A 333 -6.00 -2.07 7.38
C CYS A 333 -7.52 -2.18 7.15
N PRO A 334 -8.26 -1.07 6.96
CA PRO A 334 -9.71 -1.12 6.85
C PRO A 334 -10.21 -1.69 5.51
N VAL A 335 -9.29 -1.98 4.57
CA VAL A 335 -9.59 -2.55 3.24
C VAL A 335 -9.08 -3.99 3.13
N CYS A 336 -7.78 -4.23 3.35
CA CYS A 336 -7.18 -5.56 3.16
C CYS A 336 -6.79 -6.28 4.47
N GLY A 337 -7.13 -5.70 5.62
CA GLY A 337 -6.82 -6.23 6.93
C GLY A 337 -7.88 -7.20 7.41
N ASP A 338 -7.47 -8.17 8.21
CA ASP A 338 -8.34 -9.24 8.74
C ASP A 338 -8.85 -8.90 10.16
N VAL A 339 -8.39 -7.78 10.72
CA VAL A 339 -8.76 -7.31 12.06
C VAL A 339 -9.45 -5.95 11.94
N ALA A 340 -10.59 -5.81 12.60
CA ALA A 340 -11.30 -4.55 12.66
C ALA A 340 -10.44 -3.46 13.35
N LYS A 341 -10.30 -2.31 12.68
CA LYS A 341 -9.44 -1.22 13.15
C LYS A 341 -9.94 -0.64 14.47
N PRO A 342 -9.08 -0.51 15.50
CA PRO A 342 -9.49 0.05 16.79
C PRO A 342 -9.79 1.54 16.63
N LEU A 343 -11.02 1.93 17.01
CA LEU A 343 -11.46 3.31 16.95
C LEU A 343 -11.57 3.91 18.37
N HIS A 344 -10.59 4.74 18.73
CA HIS A 344 -10.58 5.48 20.00
C HIS A 344 -11.41 6.76 19.87
N VAL A 345 -12.55 6.80 20.56
CA VAL A 345 -13.52 7.91 20.51
C VAL A 345 -14.01 8.24 21.91
N ASP A 346 -14.34 9.51 22.16
CA ASP A 346 -14.99 9.88 23.42
C ASP A 346 -16.43 9.35 23.44
N PRO A 347 -16.87 8.63 24.50
CA PRO A 347 -18.25 8.16 24.60
C PRO A 347 -19.30 9.28 24.55
N ASN A 348 -18.91 10.50 24.90
CA ASN A 348 -19.79 11.67 24.95
C ASN A 348 -19.88 12.42 23.63
N TRP A 349 -19.05 12.07 22.64
CA TRP A 349 -19.16 12.67 21.32
C TRP A 349 -20.53 12.41 20.72
N THR A 350 -20.99 13.36 19.92
CA THR A 350 -22.10 13.21 18.99
C THR A 350 -21.67 12.36 17.79
N LEU A 351 -22.63 11.78 17.08
CA LEU A 351 -22.34 11.08 15.84
C LEU A 351 -21.72 12.01 14.79
N LYS A 352 -22.11 13.28 14.77
CA LYS A 352 -21.50 14.30 13.92
C LYS A 352 -20.01 14.49 14.22
N GLU A 353 -19.63 14.68 15.48
CA GLU A 353 -18.22 14.82 15.89
C GLU A 353 -17.39 13.57 15.53
N LEU A 354 -17.99 12.38 15.61
CA LEU A 354 -17.35 11.16 15.15
C LEU A 354 -17.08 11.19 13.63
N LEU A 355 -18.09 11.51 12.83
CA LEU A 355 -17.97 11.55 11.37
C LEU A 355 -16.99 12.64 10.92
N ASP A 356 -17.04 13.82 11.52
CA ASP A 356 -16.11 14.93 11.27
C ASP A 356 -14.66 14.51 11.61
N SER A 357 -14.46 13.66 12.63
CA SER A 357 -13.13 13.15 12.98
C SER A 357 -12.50 12.26 11.89
N PHE A 358 -13.30 11.57 11.08
CA PHE A 358 -12.78 10.70 10.01
C PHE A 358 -12.18 11.49 8.85
N ALA A 359 -12.63 12.72 8.62
CA ALA A 359 -12.08 13.59 7.57
C ALA A 359 -10.67 14.09 7.93
N VAL A 360 -10.39 14.29 9.23
CA VAL A 360 -9.14 14.90 9.71
C VAL A 360 -8.06 13.84 9.98
N LYS A 361 -8.46 12.60 10.25
CA LYS A 361 -7.54 11.48 10.48
C LYS A 361 -6.75 11.14 9.21
N ALA A 362 -5.43 11.30 9.26
CA ALA A 362 -4.52 11.10 8.12
C ALA A 362 -4.58 9.68 7.53
N ASP A 363 -4.92 8.71 8.37
CA ASP A 363 -5.03 7.29 8.06
C ASP A 363 -6.42 6.87 7.57
N LEU A 364 -7.38 7.81 7.43
CA LEU A 364 -8.76 7.56 6.97
C LEU A 364 -9.21 8.52 5.87
N GLN A 365 -9.08 9.84 6.10
CA GLN A 365 -9.43 10.89 5.14
C GLN A 365 -10.78 10.66 4.41
N LEU A 366 -11.85 10.33 5.16
CA LEU A 366 -13.19 10.09 4.60
C LEU A 366 -13.90 11.42 4.33
N LYS A 367 -14.59 11.54 3.18
CA LYS A 367 -15.24 12.80 2.76
C LYS A 367 -16.71 12.86 3.14
N LYS A 368 -17.46 11.79 2.88
CA LYS A 368 -18.89 11.65 3.11
C LYS A 368 -19.21 10.27 3.72
N PRO A 369 -18.75 9.99 4.95
CA PRO A 369 -18.99 8.71 5.59
C PRO A 369 -20.46 8.49 5.94
N SER A 370 -20.93 7.28 5.67
CA SER A 370 -22.14 6.64 6.19
C SER A 370 -21.71 5.57 7.20
N ILE A 371 -22.48 5.35 8.26
CA ILE A 371 -22.10 4.48 9.36
C ILE A 371 -23.27 3.62 9.84
N ARG A 372 -22.99 2.34 10.03
CA ARG A 372 -23.90 1.30 10.51
C ARG A 372 -23.24 0.56 11.67
N ALA A 373 -24.03 0.15 12.67
CA ALA A 373 -23.57 -0.67 13.77
C ALA A 373 -24.57 -1.81 14.03
N GLU A 374 -24.09 -3.04 14.18
CA GLU A 374 -24.92 -4.21 14.58
C GLU A 374 -26.26 -4.33 13.82
N GLY A 375 -26.24 -4.10 12.50
CA GLY A 375 -27.43 -4.15 11.64
C GLY A 375 -28.32 -2.90 11.65
N LYS A 376 -28.04 -1.89 12.49
CA LYS A 376 -28.75 -0.61 12.54
C LYS A 376 -27.98 0.48 11.79
N THR A 377 -28.63 1.08 10.79
CA THR A 377 -28.09 2.28 10.11
C THR A 377 -28.13 3.47 11.08
N LEU A 378 -26.95 3.96 11.46
CA LEU A 378 -26.84 5.11 12.36
C LEU A 378 -26.95 6.42 11.58
N TYR A 379 -26.24 6.51 10.46
CA TYR A 379 -26.32 7.64 9.52
C TYR A 379 -25.97 7.16 8.11
N MET A 380 -26.69 7.63 7.10
CA MET A 380 -26.46 7.23 5.72
C MET A 380 -26.70 8.40 4.77
N GLN A 381 -25.73 8.68 3.90
CA GLN A 381 -25.76 9.84 2.98
C GLN A 381 -26.71 9.63 1.80
N PHE A 382 -26.94 8.38 1.40
CA PHE A 382 -27.76 8.02 0.25
C PHE A 382 -28.47 6.69 0.48
N PRO A 383 -29.74 6.52 0.04
CA PRO A 383 -30.59 7.47 -0.68
C PRO A 383 -31.15 8.61 0.21
N PRO A 384 -31.59 9.74 -0.38
CA PRO A 384 -32.05 10.93 0.37
C PRO A 384 -33.14 10.64 1.42
N SER A 385 -34.02 9.67 1.14
CA SER A 385 -35.06 9.25 2.09
C SER A 385 -34.50 8.65 3.38
N ILE A 386 -33.39 7.91 3.31
CA ILE A 386 -32.73 7.34 4.49
C ILE A 386 -31.85 8.39 5.17
N GLU A 387 -31.27 9.31 4.40
CA GLU A 387 -30.53 10.45 4.94
C GLU A 387 -31.43 11.31 5.83
N GLU A 388 -32.62 11.69 5.35
CA GLU A 388 -33.59 12.47 6.14
C GLU A 388 -34.03 11.74 7.42
N GLN A 389 -34.22 10.41 7.34
CA GLN A 389 -34.61 9.59 8.50
C GLN A 389 -33.49 9.42 9.52
N THR A 390 -32.23 9.40 9.08
CA THR A 390 -31.07 9.14 9.94
C THR A 390 -30.36 10.42 10.38
N ARG A 391 -30.60 11.56 9.73
CA ARG A 391 -30.10 12.89 10.09
C ARG A 391 -30.32 13.26 11.56
N PRO A 392 -31.46 12.96 12.21
CA PRO A 392 -31.64 13.26 13.64
C PRO A 392 -30.69 12.50 14.58
N ASN A 393 -29.99 11.47 14.08
CA ASN A 393 -28.99 10.74 14.86
C ASN A 393 -27.66 11.49 14.94
N LEU A 394 -27.40 12.48 14.08
CA LEU A 394 -26.16 13.24 14.06
C LEU A 394 -25.89 13.97 15.37
N ASP A 395 -26.93 14.53 15.98
CA ASP A 395 -26.85 15.28 17.24
C ASP A 395 -26.93 14.37 18.48
N LYS A 396 -27.15 13.06 18.30
CA LYS A 396 -27.21 12.10 19.41
C LYS A 396 -25.82 11.69 19.84
N LYS A 397 -25.63 11.55 21.15
CA LYS A 397 -24.39 11.03 21.74
C LYS A 397 -24.19 9.55 21.41
N LEU A 398 -22.94 9.14 21.19
CA LEU A 398 -22.59 7.76 20.86
C LEU A 398 -23.11 6.75 21.89
N LYS A 399 -22.88 7.02 23.19
CA LYS A 399 -23.36 6.15 24.27
C LYS A 399 -24.84 6.35 24.57
N ASP A 400 -25.21 7.52 25.10
CA ASP A 400 -26.54 7.76 25.68
C ASP A 400 -27.67 7.89 24.64
N GLY A 401 -27.33 8.18 23.38
CA GLY A 401 -28.31 8.39 22.31
C GLY A 401 -28.37 7.28 21.27
N LEU A 402 -27.24 6.63 20.98
CA LEU A 402 -27.13 5.60 19.93
C LEU A 402 -26.86 4.19 20.48
N GLY A 403 -26.57 4.04 21.77
CA GLY A 403 -26.32 2.74 22.40
C GLY A 403 -25.04 2.08 21.92
N LEU A 404 -24.07 2.85 21.41
CA LEU A 404 -22.76 2.31 21.09
C LEU A 404 -22.00 2.09 22.40
N GLU A 405 -21.62 0.84 22.66
CA GLU A 405 -20.79 0.44 23.79
C GLU A 405 -19.36 0.12 23.33
N THR A 406 -18.49 -0.20 24.29
CA THR A 406 -17.12 -0.61 24.02
C THR A 406 -17.13 -1.98 23.34
N ASN A 407 -16.27 -2.20 22.34
CA ASN A 407 -16.17 -3.40 21.49
C ASN A 407 -17.25 -3.56 20.41
N HIS A 408 -18.21 -2.65 20.29
CA HIS A 408 -19.15 -2.66 19.16
C HIS A 408 -18.41 -2.43 17.84
N GLU A 409 -18.76 -3.24 16.84
CA GLU A 409 -18.30 -3.04 15.47
C GLU A 409 -19.18 -2.06 14.73
N VAL A 410 -18.54 -1.17 13.99
CA VAL A 410 -19.20 -0.19 13.13
C VAL A 410 -18.68 -0.35 11.72
N ALA A 411 -19.57 -0.58 10.76
CA ALA A 411 -19.26 -0.54 9.34
C ALA A 411 -19.45 0.90 8.87
N VAL A 412 -18.41 1.47 8.27
CA VAL A 412 -18.42 2.80 7.68
C VAL A 412 -18.24 2.66 6.18
N THR A 413 -19.14 3.23 5.40
CA THR A 413 -19.01 3.32 3.95
C THR A 413 -18.86 4.77 3.56
N ASP A 414 -18.26 5.07 2.42
CA ASP A 414 -18.15 6.44 1.92
C ASP A 414 -18.16 6.35 0.39
N PRO A 415 -18.68 7.34 -0.37
CA PRO A 415 -18.74 7.24 -1.83
C PRO A 415 -17.42 6.89 -2.51
N ALA A 416 -16.28 7.22 -1.90
CA ALA A 416 -14.96 6.81 -2.37
C ALA A 416 -14.55 5.37 -1.99
N PHE A 417 -15.38 4.65 -1.22
CA PHE A 417 -15.12 3.33 -0.63
C PHE A 417 -16.32 2.38 -0.73
N PRO A 418 -16.14 1.18 -1.29
CA PRO A 418 -17.21 0.19 -1.32
C PRO A 418 -17.69 -0.21 0.09
N THR A 419 -16.81 -0.43 1.08
CA THR A 419 -17.13 -0.58 2.53
C THR A 419 -15.85 -0.61 3.39
N LEU A 420 -15.85 -0.05 4.61
CA LEU A 420 -14.79 -0.16 5.64
C LEU A 420 -15.40 -0.68 6.96
N THR A 421 -14.68 -1.52 7.72
CA THR A 421 -15.16 -2.04 9.02
C THR A 421 -14.24 -1.63 10.16
N PHE A 422 -14.82 -1.08 11.23
CA PHE A 422 -14.14 -0.61 12.43
C PHE A 422 -14.67 -1.32 13.68
N ARG A 423 -13.86 -1.40 14.74
CA ARG A 423 -14.30 -1.87 16.07
C ARG A 423 -14.00 -0.79 17.10
N ARG A 424 -14.99 -0.37 17.88
CA ARG A 424 -14.79 0.60 18.95
C ARG A 424 -13.96 -0.02 20.06
N ALA A 425 -12.76 0.51 20.29
CA ALA A 425 -11.88 0.04 21.36
C ALA A 425 -12.11 0.83 22.65
N ALA A 426 -11.92 0.19 23.81
CA ALA A 426 -11.88 0.89 25.09
C ALA A 426 -10.80 1.97 25.06
N ARG A 427 -11.00 3.13 25.71
CA ARG A 427 -9.87 3.95 26.15
C ARG A 427 -9.14 3.12 27.21
N ASN A 428 -7.98 2.56 26.86
CA ASN A 428 -7.02 2.20 27.90
C ASN A 428 -6.48 3.51 28.48
N HIS A 429 -7.07 3.96 29.59
CA HIS A 429 -6.29 4.73 30.54
C HIS A 429 -5.18 3.79 31.03
N ALA A 430 -3.99 3.93 30.45
CA ALA A 430 -2.80 3.33 31.05
C ALA A 430 -2.49 4.09 32.35
N ALA A 431 -3.21 3.76 33.41
CA ALA A 431 -2.72 3.91 34.77
C ALA A 431 -1.62 2.88 34.98
N ALA A 432 -0.50 3.33 35.50
CA ALA A 432 0.77 2.61 35.61
C ALA A 432 0.64 1.22 36.26
N LEU A 433 1.01 0.19 35.50
CA LEU A 433 1.50 -1.09 36.02
C LEU A 433 3.03 -1.06 35.92
N GLY A 434 3.72 -1.15 37.07
CA GLY A 434 5.18 -1.28 37.13
C GLY A 434 5.64 -2.68 36.70
N VAL A 435 6.71 -2.74 35.88
CA VAL A 435 7.33 -3.98 35.38
C VAL A 435 8.81 -4.01 35.78
N PHE A 436 9.37 -5.22 35.93
CA PHE A 436 10.72 -5.52 36.42
C PHE A 436 11.50 -6.31 35.34
N ALA A 437 12.78 -6.00 35.09
CA ALA A 437 13.63 -6.68 34.09
C ALA A 437 14.99 -7.12 34.68
N SER A 438 15.48 -8.31 34.30
CA SER A 438 16.80 -8.83 34.74
C SER A 438 17.64 -9.41 33.59
N ALA A 439 18.96 -9.29 33.74
CA ALA A 439 20.06 -9.89 32.96
C ALA A 439 20.45 -9.26 31.61
N ASN A 440 21.78 -9.16 31.39
CA ASN A 440 22.44 -8.56 30.23
C ASN A 440 22.57 -9.54 29.04
N SER A 441 21.48 -10.25 28.73
CA SER A 441 21.27 -10.81 27.40
C SER A 441 20.65 -9.73 26.50
N ALA A 442 20.85 -9.79 25.18
CA ALA A 442 20.28 -8.81 24.25
C ALA A 442 18.75 -8.70 24.40
N ALA A 443 18.07 -9.79 24.78
CA ALA A 443 16.64 -9.82 25.06
C ALA A 443 16.26 -9.09 26.36
N GLY A 444 17.06 -9.21 27.44
CA GLY A 444 16.81 -8.53 28.71
C GLY A 444 17.01 -7.01 28.63
N LEU A 445 18.02 -6.55 27.87
CA LEU A 445 18.21 -5.13 27.57
C LEU A 445 17.14 -4.56 26.64
N LEU A 446 16.73 -5.29 25.60
CA LEU A 446 15.66 -4.82 24.69
C LEU A 446 14.32 -4.67 25.44
N THR A 447 14.03 -5.62 26.34
CA THR A 447 12.79 -5.61 27.13
C THR A 447 12.76 -4.45 28.10
N ALA A 448 13.85 -4.21 28.86
CA ALA A 448 13.95 -3.06 29.76
C ALA A 448 13.87 -1.71 29.01
N GLN A 449 14.45 -1.62 27.81
CA GLN A 449 14.46 -0.39 27.03
C GLN A 449 13.11 -0.10 26.33
N ALA A 450 12.40 -1.14 25.89
CA ALA A 450 11.04 -1.03 25.38
C ALA A 450 10.06 -0.54 26.48
N SER A 451 10.17 -1.07 27.70
CA SER A 451 9.36 -0.68 28.84
C SER A 451 9.60 0.77 29.29
N LYS A 452 10.86 1.23 29.34
CA LYS A 452 11.20 2.60 29.74
C LYS A 452 10.68 3.69 28.77
N LYS A 453 10.58 3.40 27.46
CA LYS A 453 10.06 4.34 26.43
C LYS A 453 8.54 4.54 26.49
N GLN A 454 7.83 3.59 27.09
CA GLN A 454 6.37 3.62 27.26
C GLN A 454 5.93 4.29 28.58
N GLY A 455 6.87 4.90 29.33
CA GLY A 455 6.57 5.64 30.56
C GLY A 455 6.49 4.79 31.83
N ILE A 456 7.01 3.56 31.82
CA ILE A 456 7.03 2.66 32.98
C ILE A 456 8.33 2.89 33.77
N ASN A 457 8.22 3.01 35.10
CA ASN A 457 9.35 3.28 36.00
C ASN A 457 10.16 1.98 36.27
N GLU A 458 11.47 1.97 35.96
CA GLU A 458 12.35 0.79 36.10
C GLU A 458 13.77 1.14 36.58
N THR A 459 14.43 0.21 37.30
CA THR A 459 15.81 0.33 37.82
C THR A 459 16.74 -0.71 37.20
N VAL A 460 17.94 -0.32 36.73
CA VAL A 460 18.93 -1.17 36.03
C VAL A 460 20.28 -1.15 36.76
N PHE A 461 20.99 -2.29 36.83
CA PHE A 461 22.36 -2.38 37.39
C PHE A 461 23.32 -3.16 36.47
N GLU A 462 24.60 -2.76 36.42
CA GLU A 462 25.70 -3.41 35.66
C GLU A 462 27.01 -3.44 36.48
N HIS A 463 27.87 -4.44 36.24
CA HIS A 463 29.32 -4.31 36.43
C HIS A 463 30.10 -5.13 35.36
N ALA A 464 30.89 -4.47 34.50
CA ALA A 464 31.94 -5.12 33.68
C ALA A 464 33.08 -4.15 33.38
N THR A 465 34.33 -4.61 33.51
CA THR A 465 35.53 -3.77 33.64
C THR A 465 36.26 -3.42 32.34
N SER A 466 35.93 -4.00 31.16
CA SER A 466 36.38 -3.50 29.84
C SER A 466 35.62 -4.09 28.63
N LEU A 467 35.62 -3.35 27.51
CA LEU A 467 34.92 -3.64 26.24
C LEU A 467 35.46 -4.84 25.45
N SER A 468 36.62 -5.40 25.78
CA SER A 468 37.26 -6.53 25.09
C SER A 468 37.05 -7.89 25.76
N ALA A 469 36.21 -7.98 26.79
CA ALA A 469 36.02 -9.20 27.59
C ALA A 469 35.03 -10.24 27.00
N ARG A 470 34.44 -10.05 25.81
CA ARG A 470 33.41 -10.97 25.25
C ARG A 470 33.85 -11.60 23.91
N PRO A 471 34.24 -12.89 23.85
CA PRO A 471 34.88 -13.48 22.67
C PRO A 471 33.97 -14.27 21.68
N GLN A 472 32.63 -14.30 21.83
CA GLN A 472 31.79 -15.16 20.96
C GLN A 472 30.48 -14.48 20.53
N GLY A 473 30.17 -14.58 19.23
CA GLY A 473 28.99 -13.98 18.60
C GLY A 473 27.68 -14.65 19.03
N TRP A 474 26.66 -13.83 19.31
CA TRP A 474 25.24 -14.17 19.49
C TRP A 474 24.91 -15.66 19.66
N ASN A 475 25.06 -16.15 20.89
CA ASN A 475 24.55 -17.45 21.34
C ASN A 475 23.06 -17.33 21.68
N PHE A 476 22.27 -18.37 21.34
CA PHE A 476 20.96 -18.56 21.95
C PHE A 476 21.16 -19.47 23.16
N ASP A 477 21.03 -18.91 24.35
CA ASP A 477 20.98 -19.66 25.59
C ASP A 477 19.51 -19.97 25.89
N LEU A 478 19.09 -21.21 25.63
CA LEU A 478 17.71 -21.61 25.77
C LEU A 478 17.45 -22.02 27.23
N TYR A 479 17.13 -21.04 28.07
CA TYR A 479 16.71 -21.29 29.44
C TYR A 479 15.19 -21.49 29.50
N TRP A 480 14.81 -22.65 30.02
CA TRP A 480 13.44 -23.08 30.27
C TRP A 480 12.57 -23.22 29.02
N ALA A 481 12.88 -24.22 28.19
CA ALA A 481 11.86 -24.75 27.31
C ALA A 481 12.11 -26.19 26.83
N GLN A 482 12.81 -27.12 27.47
CA GLN A 482 12.85 -28.47 26.87
C GLN A 482 11.49 -29.20 26.92
N SER A 483 10.68 -29.02 27.97
CA SER A 483 9.30 -29.57 27.96
C SER A 483 8.42 -28.88 26.90
N PRO A 484 8.35 -27.53 26.81
CA PRO A 484 7.64 -26.85 25.72
C PRO A 484 8.25 -27.06 24.32
N LEU A 485 9.57 -27.14 24.17
CA LEU A 485 10.25 -27.27 22.87
C LEU A 485 10.11 -28.68 22.31
N ALA A 486 10.18 -29.72 23.16
CA ALA A 486 9.83 -31.08 22.75
C ALA A 486 8.34 -31.19 22.42
N GLU A 487 7.45 -30.45 23.09
CA GLU A 487 6.03 -30.33 22.71
C GLU A 487 5.82 -29.53 21.40
N CYS A 488 6.71 -28.59 21.08
CA CYS A 488 6.64 -27.75 19.89
C CYS A 488 7.37 -28.32 18.66
N LEU A 489 8.22 -29.33 18.83
CA LEU A 489 8.98 -29.96 17.75
C LEU A 489 8.51 -31.41 17.55
N PRO A 490 8.35 -31.86 16.30
CA PRO A 490 8.16 -33.29 16.03
C PRO A 490 9.28 -34.14 16.65
N ASP A 491 8.98 -35.36 17.07
CA ASP A 491 9.94 -36.28 17.73
C ASP A 491 11.25 -36.44 16.92
N GLU A 492 11.16 -36.44 15.59
CA GLU A 492 12.28 -36.54 14.65
C GLU A 492 13.22 -35.32 14.70
N LEU A 493 12.70 -34.12 14.98
CA LEU A 493 13.49 -32.89 15.12
C LEU A 493 13.97 -32.69 16.55
N SER A 494 13.17 -33.11 17.54
CA SER A 494 13.53 -33.08 18.96
C SER A 494 14.83 -33.87 19.23
N ALA A 495 14.95 -35.06 18.64
CA ALA A 495 16.17 -35.89 18.75
C ALA A 495 17.43 -35.25 18.16
N ARG A 496 17.30 -34.28 17.24
CA ARG A 496 18.40 -33.66 16.50
C ARG A 496 18.88 -32.34 17.12
N VAL A 497 18.18 -31.82 18.14
CA VAL A 497 18.58 -30.61 18.86
C VAL A 497 19.98 -30.79 19.48
N GLU A 498 20.29 -32.01 19.93
CA GLU A 498 21.59 -32.44 20.42
C GLU A 498 22.76 -32.12 19.45
N ASP A 499 22.55 -32.32 18.14
CA ASP A 499 23.58 -32.11 17.12
C ASP A 499 23.93 -30.62 16.91
N THR A 500 23.12 -29.74 17.49
CA THR A 500 23.24 -28.29 17.32
C THR A 500 23.95 -27.61 18.50
N ARG A 501 24.42 -28.39 19.49
CA ARG A 501 25.09 -27.88 20.69
C ARG A 501 26.41 -27.15 20.39
N ILE A 502 26.72 -26.13 21.20
CA ILE A 502 28.01 -25.42 21.16
C ILE A 502 29.11 -26.13 21.94
N ASP A 503 28.74 -26.92 22.94
CA ASP A 503 29.66 -27.63 23.83
C ASP A 503 29.15 -29.06 24.15
N GLU A 504 30.04 -29.89 24.70
CA GLU A 504 29.73 -31.26 25.12
C GLU A 504 29.11 -31.32 26.54
N ARG A 505 28.77 -30.16 27.13
CA ARG A 505 28.25 -30.10 28.49
C ARG A 505 26.86 -30.75 28.52
N LYS A 506 26.67 -31.67 29.45
CA LYS A 506 25.36 -32.29 29.71
C LYS A 506 24.65 -31.53 30.83
N PRO A 507 23.36 -31.21 30.69
CA PRO A 507 22.59 -30.64 31.78
C PRO A 507 22.63 -31.57 32.99
N SER A 508 22.89 -31.02 34.18
CA SER A 508 22.88 -31.75 35.44
C SER A 508 21.74 -31.27 36.32
N ALA A 509 21.13 -32.17 37.09
CA ALA A 509 20.07 -31.83 38.04
C ALA A 509 20.49 -30.76 39.07
N ASP A 510 21.81 -30.68 39.34
CA ASP A 510 22.41 -29.74 40.29
C ASP A 510 22.87 -28.42 39.66
N ASP A 511 22.64 -28.23 38.35
CA ASP A 511 23.02 -26.99 37.68
C ASP A 511 22.20 -25.81 38.24
N THR A 512 22.89 -24.74 38.61
CA THR A 512 22.26 -23.53 39.16
C THR A 512 22.81 -22.26 38.50
N LEU A 513 21.92 -21.30 38.25
CA LEU A 513 22.25 -19.96 37.83
C LEU A 513 22.34 -19.06 39.07
N ARG A 514 23.55 -18.62 39.37
CA ARG A 514 23.88 -17.84 40.57
C ARG A 514 23.55 -16.37 40.34
N VAL A 515 22.70 -15.80 41.18
CA VAL A 515 22.26 -14.41 41.16
C VAL A 515 22.96 -13.68 42.30
N PHE A 516 23.64 -12.57 41.98
CA PHE A 516 24.41 -11.78 42.93
C PHE A 516 23.82 -10.38 43.07
N ASP A 517 24.03 -9.77 44.23
CA ASP A 517 23.76 -8.37 44.51
C ASP A 517 24.79 -7.51 43.78
N ALA A 518 24.34 -6.58 42.95
CA ALA A 518 25.21 -5.85 42.05
C ALA A 518 26.08 -4.77 42.74
N GLN A 519 25.69 -4.31 43.93
CA GLN A 519 26.41 -3.27 44.67
C GLN A 519 27.44 -3.86 45.64
N SER A 520 27.11 -4.99 46.25
CA SER A 520 27.92 -5.64 47.28
C SER A 520 28.65 -6.89 46.78
N GLY A 521 28.26 -7.46 45.64
CA GLY A 521 28.80 -8.71 45.10
C GLY A 521 28.35 -9.96 45.86
N VAL A 522 27.45 -9.83 46.85
CA VAL A 522 26.98 -10.94 47.69
C VAL A 522 26.04 -11.83 46.90
N LEU A 523 26.21 -13.15 46.98
CA LEU A 523 25.28 -14.10 46.37
C LEU A 523 23.88 -13.95 46.99
N LEU A 524 22.90 -13.58 46.17
CA LEU A 524 21.51 -13.43 46.58
C LEU A 524 20.74 -14.75 46.49
N LYS A 525 20.92 -15.49 45.39
CA LYS A 525 20.14 -16.71 45.13
C LYS A 525 20.76 -17.61 44.07
N ASP A 526 20.70 -18.92 44.26
CA ASP A 526 20.96 -19.90 43.22
C ASP A 526 19.63 -20.39 42.63
N ILE A 527 19.45 -20.25 41.30
CA ILE A 527 18.24 -20.67 40.58
C ILE A 527 18.53 -22.01 39.89
N PRO A 528 17.85 -23.12 40.21
CA PRO A 528 18.06 -24.40 39.53
C PRO A 528 17.76 -24.31 38.02
N VAL A 529 18.70 -24.75 37.18
CA VAL A 529 18.60 -24.78 35.71
C VAL A 529 18.98 -26.18 35.18
N PRO A 530 18.26 -27.23 35.57
CA PRO A 530 18.70 -28.61 35.38
C PRO A 530 18.74 -29.09 33.92
N ASN A 531 18.16 -28.31 32.99
CA ASN A 531 18.03 -28.63 31.56
C ASN A 531 18.71 -27.58 30.66
N TYR A 532 19.75 -26.91 31.13
CA TYR A 532 20.45 -25.89 30.36
C TYR A 532 21.25 -26.48 29.19
N LEU A 533 20.98 -26.00 27.98
CA LEU A 533 21.72 -26.34 26.76
C LEU A 533 22.16 -25.07 26.01
N GLY A 534 23.44 -24.98 25.66
CA GLY A 534 23.95 -23.98 24.73
C GLY A 534 23.85 -24.46 23.28
N LEU A 535 23.16 -23.70 22.41
CA LEU A 535 22.94 -24.09 21.01
C LEU A 535 23.59 -23.11 20.02
N ALA A 536 24.18 -23.68 18.96
CA ALA A 536 24.80 -22.92 17.88
C ALA A 536 23.70 -22.43 16.93
N LYS A 537 23.41 -21.12 16.97
CA LYS A 537 22.34 -20.46 16.20
C LYS A 537 22.21 -20.97 14.75
N LEU A 538 23.32 -20.95 13.99
CA LEU A 538 23.30 -21.35 12.58
C LEU A 538 23.04 -22.85 12.37
N ARG A 539 23.50 -23.71 13.28
CA ARG A 539 23.26 -25.17 13.20
C ARG A 539 21.82 -25.50 13.57
N PHE A 540 21.29 -24.82 14.59
CA PHE A 540 19.90 -24.95 15.01
C PHE A 540 18.91 -24.49 13.92
N CYS A 541 19.13 -23.32 13.31
CA CYS A 541 18.31 -22.86 12.18
C CYS A 541 18.38 -23.84 10.99
N ARG A 542 19.56 -24.37 10.66
CA ARG A 542 19.71 -25.38 9.60
C ARG A 542 18.98 -26.69 9.90
N MET A 543 18.99 -27.13 11.16
CA MET A 543 18.28 -28.32 11.60
C MET A 543 16.77 -28.17 11.36
N LEU A 544 16.18 -27.03 11.76
CA LEU A 544 14.76 -26.73 11.53
C LEU A 544 14.41 -26.76 10.04
N THR A 545 15.26 -26.17 9.19
CA THR A 545 15.03 -26.16 7.72
C THR A 545 15.17 -27.53 7.05
N ARG A 546 15.84 -28.51 7.68
CA ARG A 546 16.10 -29.84 7.07
C ARG A 546 15.02 -30.89 7.38
N GLY A 547 14.25 -30.73 8.46
CA GLY A 547 13.09 -31.60 8.75
C GLY A 547 11.79 -31.10 8.14
N LEU A 548 11.81 -29.91 7.54
CA LEU A 548 10.71 -29.37 6.75
C LEU A 548 10.92 -29.77 5.30
N VAL A 549 10.25 -30.85 4.86
CA VAL A 549 10.15 -31.16 3.44
C VAL A 549 9.13 -30.20 2.83
N PHE A 550 9.62 -29.07 2.31
CA PHE A 550 8.83 -28.20 1.44
C PHE A 550 8.77 -28.85 0.06
N ARG A 551 7.62 -29.42 -0.33
CA ARG A 551 7.37 -29.69 -1.74
C ARG A 551 6.86 -28.41 -2.38
N LEU A 552 7.69 -27.77 -3.22
CA LEU A 552 7.26 -26.71 -4.11
C LEU A 552 6.29 -27.32 -5.15
N GLY A 553 5.01 -27.03 -4.95
CA GLY A 553 3.99 -27.01 -6.00
C GLY A 553 3.50 -25.57 -6.11
N ILE A 554 3.38 -25.10 -7.35
CA ILE A 554 3.27 -23.70 -7.75
C ILE A 554 2.07 -23.04 -7.03
N PHE A 555 2.37 -22.12 -6.10
CA PHE A 555 1.46 -21.29 -5.28
C PHE A 555 0.49 -22.00 -4.31
N ALA A 556 0.97 -22.34 -3.09
CA ALA A 556 0.26 -22.15 -1.81
C ALA A 556 1.09 -22.70 -0.62
N LEU A 557 1.04 -22.00 0.52
CA LEU A 557 1.39 -22.55 1.84
C LEU A 557 0.12 -23.16 2.44
N GLN A 558 -0.04 -24.48 2.38
CA GLN A 558 -1.09 -25.18 3.11
C GLN A 558 -0.51 -26.21 4.09
N TYR A 559 -0.98 -26.14 5.33
CA TYR A 559 -0.70 -27.10 6.40
C TYR A 559 -1.64 -28.30 6.25
N PHE A 560 -1.08 -29.50 6.02
CA PHE A 560 -1.84 -30.76 6.10
C PHE A 560 -1.44 -31.52 7.37
N ARG A 561 -2.43 -31.84 8.22
CA ARG A 561 -2.33 -32.96 9.16
C ARG A 561 -2.46 -34.25 8.35
N SER A 562 -1.36 -34.98 8.14
CA SER A 562 -1.45 -36.33 7.57
C SER A 562 -2.05 -37.27 8.62
N GLU A 563 -3.34 -37.58 8.50
CA GLU A 563 -3.83 -38.84 9.03
C GLU A 563 -3.16 -39.98 8.28
N LYS A 564 -2.62 -40.94 9.02
CA LYS A 564 -2.05 -42.18 8.50
C LYS A 564 -3.07 -42.88 7.60
N LYS A 565 -2.76 -43.03 6.31
CA LYS A 565 -3.17 -44.21 5.53
C LYS A 565 -1.98 -44.75 4.76
N ASN A 566 -1.85 -46.07 4.84
CA ASN A 566 -0.69 -46.87 4.52
C ASN A 566 -0.31 -46.82 3.04
N ALA A 567 1.00 -46.83 2.81
CA ALA A 567 1.63 -47.07 1.52
C ALA A 567 1.66 -48.57 1.23
N GLU A 568 0.62 -49.11 0.59
CA GLU A 568 0.69 -50.40 -0.12
C GLU A 568 -0.15 -50.48 -1.40
N ASP A 569 -0.93 -49.47 -1.78
CA ASP A 569 -1.65 -49.49 -3.06
C ASP A 569 -1.14 -48.43 -4.03
N PHE A 570 -0.84 -48.92 -5.24
CA PHE A 570 -0.42 -48.24 -6.48
C PHE A 570 1.10 -48.14 -6.73
N PHE A 571 1.60 -49.26 -7.26
CA PHE A 571 2.62 -49.31 -8.33
C PHE A 571 2.38 -48.29 -9.44
#